data_AF-A0A329M2T1-F1
#
_entry.id   AF-A0A329M2T1-F1
#
_cell.length_a   1.000
_cell.length_b   1.000
_cell.length_c   1.000
_cell.angle_alpha   90.00
_cell.angle_beta   90.00
_cell.angle_gamma   90.00
#
_symmetry.space_group_name_H-M   'P 1'
#
loop_
_entity.id
_entity.type
_entity.pdbx_description
1 polymer ?
#
loop_
_entity_poly.entity_id
_entity_poly.type
_entity_poly.pdbx_seq_one_letter_code
_entity_poly.pdbx_strand_id
1 'polypeptide(L)'
;MGTQKWADERFGKRVRTLRESRRWSQAEMAKMLVDKGIQPMHPTTVAKIETGDRSVRINEAVGIADLFEVSLDSLLGREIVSESSDFAYRLGMLVSSAHESYLMVGPVMRTVQEPLDELPDGFEGADNLREIGYNALNHLKSARKTLAELVSASRDSLQRE
;
A
#
# COMPACT_ATOMS: atom_id res chain seq x y z
N MET A 1 9.69 -25.48 20.91
CA MET A 1 10.49 -24.37 21.51
C MET A 1 11.54 -23.80 20.55
N GLY A 2 12.30 -24.60 19.79
CA GLY A 2 13.34 -24.08 18.88
C GLY A 2 12.85 -23.16 17.75
N THR A 3 11.70 -23.47 17.13
CA THR A 3 11.19 -22.71 15.97
C THR A 3 10.68 -21.30 16.32
N GLN A 4 10.07 -21.14 17.50
CA GLN A 4 9.54 -19.85 17.94
C GLN A 4 10.66 -18.87 18.29
N LYS A 5 11.72 -19.36 18.95
CA LYS A 5 12.90 -18.56 19.28
C LYS A 5 13.61 -18.05 18.01
N TRP A 6 13.71 -18.90 17.00
CA TRP A 6 14.30 -18.51 15.70
C TRP A 6 13.50 -17.42 14.99
N ALA A 7 12.16 -17.46 15.07
CA ALA A 7 11.29 -16.43 14.50
C ALA A 7 11.43 -15.09 15.23
N ASP A 8 11.47 -15.11 16.56
CA ASP A 8 11.65 -13.91 17.39
C ASP A 8 13.03 -13.26 17.16
N GLU A 9 14.10 -14.05 17.07
CA GLU A 9 15.45 -13.56 16.75
C GLU A 9 15.53 -12.94 15.35
N ARG A 10 14.88 -13.56 14.34
CA ARG A 10 14.84 -13.03 12.96
C ARG A 10 14.08 -11.72 12.89
N PHE A 11 12.91 -11.64 13.53
CA PHE A 11 12.12 -10.41 13.63
C PHE A 11 12.93 -9.30 14.32
N GLY A 12 13.49 -9.60 15.50
CA GLY A 12 14.29 -8.66 16.27
C GLY A 12 15.48 -8.09 15.50
N LYS A 13 16.20 -8.95 14.76
CA LYS A 13 17.32 -8.54 13.91
C LYS A 13 16.88 -7.56 12.81
N ARG A 14 15.74 -7.81 12.14
CA ARG A 14 15.22 -6.92 11.10
C ARG A 14 14.79 -5.56 11.66
N VAL A 15 14.12 -5.56 12.81
CA VAL A 15 13.76 -4.33 13.53
C VAL A 15 14.99 -3.50 13.86
N ARG A 16 16.05 -4.14 14.39
CA ARG A 16 17.33 -3.48 14.66
C ARG A 16 17.93 -2.86 13.41
N THR A 17 18.01 -3.61 12.31
CA THR A 17 18.56 -3.12 11.04
C THR A 17 17.80 -1.91 10.51
N LEU A 18 16.47 -1.91 10.55
CA LEU A 18 15.65 -0.78 10.11
C LEU A 18 15.77 0.44 11.01
N ARG A 19 15.97 0.24 12.32
CA ARG A 19 16.23 1.32 13.28
C ARG A 19 17.59 1.97 13.02
N GLU A 20 18.62 1.14 12.87
CA GLU A 20 20.00 1.59 12.67
C GLU A 20 20.19 2.28 11.31
N SER A 21 19.53 1.81 10.24
CA SER A 21 19.58 2.47 8.93
C SER A 21 19.02 3.90 8.95
N ARG A 22 18.04 4.15 9.83
CA ARG A 22 17.47 5.49 10.08
C ARG A 22 18.22 6.28 11.16
N ARG A 23 19.30 5.73 11.70
CA ARG A 23 20.13 6.31 12.78
C ARG A 23 19.35 6.62 14.06
N TRP A 24 18.31 5.85 14.34
CA TRP A 24 17.52 6.01 15.57
C TRP A 24 18.13 5.21 16.71
N SER A 25 18.14 5.79 17.91
CA SER A 25 18.39 5.07 19.15
C SER A 25 17.16 4.24 19.56
N GLN A 26 17.38 3.24 20.43
CA GLN A 26 16.27 2.44 21.00
C GLN A 26 15.30 3.32 21.79
N ALA A 27 15.79 4.40 22.40
CA ALA A 27 14.96 5.34 23.14
C ALA A 27 14.06 6.20 22.23
N GLU A 28 14.61 6.67 21.11
CA GLU A 28 13.82 7.41 20.10
C GLU A 28 12.75 6.52 19.50
N MET A 29 13.09 5.27 19.12
CA MET A 29 12.10 4.33 18.60
C MET A 29 11.01 4.02 19.62
N ALA A 30 11.36 3.77 20.89
CA ALA A 30 10.39 3.55 21.95
C ALA A 30 9.43 4.73 22.09
N LYS A 31 9.95 5.96 22.09
CA LYS A 31 9.14 7.18 22.14
C LYS A 31 8.18 7.29 20.95
N MET A 32 8.67 7.08 19.73
CA MET A 32 7.83 7.13 18.52
C MET A 32 6.71 6.09 18.51
N LEU A 33 6.96 4.89 19.06
CA LEU A 33 5.94 3.86 19.21
C LEU A 33 4.89 4.24 20.26
N VAL A 34 5.31 4.83 21.39
CA VAL A 34 4.38 5.36 22.40
C VAL A 34 3.51 6.48 21.83
N ASP A 35 4.11 7.39 21.06
CA ASP A 35 3.42 8.51 20.41
C ASP A 35 2.38 8.01 19.37
N LYS A 36 2.60 6.82 18.79
CA LYS A 36 1.64 6.11 17.91
C LYS A 36 0.61 5.25 18.67
N GLY A 37 0.56 5.32 20.00
CA GLY A 37 -0.40 4.58 20.82
C GLY A 37 0.00 3.13 21.13
N ILE A 38 1.24 2.71 20.82
CA ILE A 38 1.75 1.39 21.19
C ILE A 38 2.33 1.46 22.60
N GLN A 39 1.52 1.09 23.60
CA GLN A 39 1.89 1.14 25.00
C GLN A 39 1.70 -0.21 25.71
N PRO A 40 2.53 -0.55 26.71
CA PRO A 40 3.74 0.17 27.14
C PRO A 40 4.96 -0.18 26.27
N MET A 41 5.72 0.84 25.82
CA MET A 41 6.97 0.65 25.07
C MET A 41 8.09 1.46 25.72
N HIS A 42 9.13 0.75 26.19
CA HIS A 42 10.32 1.33 26.81
C HIS A 42 11.57 0.99 26.00
N PRO A 43 12.68 1.75 26.13
CA PRO A 43 13.91 1.46 25.42
C PRO A 43 14.42 0.02 25.68
N THR A 44 14.26 -0.47 26.91
CA THR A 44 14.61 -1.85 27.30
C THR A 44 13.69 -2.89 26.68
N THR A 45 12.42 -2.56 26.43
CA THR A 45 11.48 -3.42 25.69
C THR A 45 11.93 -3.54 24.24
N VAL A 46 12.28 -2.43 23.60
CA VAL A 46 12.84 -2.42 22.24
C VAL A 46 14.10 -3.27 22.17
N ALA A 47 15.03 -3.12 23.13
CA ALA A 47 16.24 -3.92 23.18
C ALA A 47 15.96 -5.44 23.25
N LYS A 48 15.01 -5.86 24.11
CA LYS A 48 14.62 -7.27 24.24
C LYS A 48 13.89 -7.83 23.01
N ILE A 49 13.12 -6.98 22.31
CA ILE A 49 12.52 -7.34 21.02
C ILE A 49 13.64 -7.56 20.00
N GLU A 50 14.61 -6.65 19.93
CA GLU A 50 15.71 -6.73 18.97
C GLU A 50 16.64 -7.94 19.18
N THR A 51 16.81 -8.39 20.42
CA THR A 51 17.59 -9.60 20.74
C THR A 51 16.78 -10.89 20.60
N GLY A 52 15.45 -10.81 20.47
CA GLY A 52 14.57 -11.98 20.52
C GLY A 52 14.36 -12.56 21.92
N ASP A 53 14.83 -11.88 22.98
CA ASP A 53 14.63 -12.30 24.38
C ASP A 53 13.17 -12.13 24.84
N ARG A 54 12.38 -11.36 24.08
CA ARG A 54 10.95 -11.16 24.29
C ARG A 54 10.22 -11.27 22.96
N SER A 55 9.24 -12.17 22.89
CA SER A 55 8.31 -12.23 21.77
C SER A 55 7.52 -10.93 21.62
N VAL A 56 7.36 -10.48 20.38
CA VAL A 56 6.57 -9.29 20.04
C VAL A 56 5.08 -9.64 20.01
N ARG A 57 4.23 -8.76 20.53
CA ARG A 57 2.78 -8.92 20.39
C ARG A 57 2.33 -8.45 19.00
N ILE A 58 1.20 -8.98 18.51
CA ILE A 58 0.70 -8.65 17.15
C ILE A 58 0.51 -7.13 16.99
N ASN A 59 -0.11 -6.46 17.97
CA ASN A 59 -0.31 -5.01 17.94
C ASN A 59 1.02 -4.23 17.93
N GLU A 60 2.04 -4.72 18.65
CA GLU A 60 3.38 -4.12 18.64
C GLU A 60 4.04 -4.32 17.27
N ALA A 61 3.91 -5.50 16.68
CA ALA A 61 4.49 -5.80 15.37
C ALA A 61 3.86 -4.96 14.25
N VAL A 62 2.53 -4.77 14.28
CA VAL A 62 1.81 -3.86 13.37
C VAL A 62 2.28 -2.42 13.57
N GLY A 63 2.35 -1.94 14.82
CA GLY A 63 2.80 -0.58 15.08
C GLY A 63 4.26 -0.32 14.68
N ILE A 64 5.13 -1.34 14.76
CA ILE A 64 6.51 -1.28 14.24
C ILE A 64 6.51 -1.26 12.71
N ALA A 65 5.62 -2.02 12.04
CA ALA A 65 5.45 -2.00 10.59
C ALA A 65 5.06 -0.61 10.10
N ASP A 66 4.06 -0.01 10.74
CA ASP A 66 3.56 1.32 10.43
C ASP A 66 4.58 2.42 10.74
N LEU A 67 5.40 2.25 11.78
CA LEU A 67 6.48 3.19 12.10
C LEU A 67 7.58 3.19 11.02
N PHE A 68 7.86 2.03 10.43
CA PHE A 68 8.88 1.87 9.41
C PHE A 68 8.34 1.92 7.99
N GLU A 69 7.04 2.13 7.80
CA GLU A 69 6.38 2.17 6.48
C GLU A 69 6.69 0.93 5.63
N VAL A 70 6.66 -0.25 6.26
CA VAL A 70 6.87 -1.55 5.61
C VAL A 70 5.73 -2.49 5.94
N SER A 71 5.51 -3.52 5.12
CA SER A 71 4.55 -4.57 5.45
C SER A 71 5.00 -5.42 6.65
N LEU A 72 4.04 -5.95 7.40
CA LEU A 72 4.32 -6.87 8.50
C LEU A 72 5.02 -8.16 8.02
N ASP A 73 4.65 -8.68 6.83
CA ASP A 73 5.33 -9.83 6.22
C ASP A 73 6.81 -9.56 5.97
N SER A 74 7.15 -8.35 5.50
CA SER A 74 8.53 -7.92 5.41
C SER A 74 9.18 -7.92 6.80
N LEU A 75 8.58 -7.33 7.84
CA LEU A 75 9.19 -7.34 9.17
C LEU A 75 9.43 -8.73 9.77
N LEU A 76 8.52 -9.68 9.52
CA LEU A 76 8.65 -11.07 9.98
C LEU A 76 9.79 -11.83 9.31
N GLY A 77 10.48 -11.21 8.35
CA GLY A 77 11.53 -11.88 7.62
C GLY A 77 11.02 -13.04 6.81
N ARG A 78 9.76 -12.98 6.36
CA ARG A 78 9.36 -13.68 5.17
C ARG A 78 10.10 -12.99 4.04
N GLU A 79 11.34 -13.43 3.81
CA GLU A 79 11.97 -13.20 2.54
C GLU A 79 11.00 -13.77 1.51
N ILE A 80 10.65 -12.94 0.56
CA ILE A 80 10.01 -13.36 -0.67
C ILE A 80 11.04 -14.30 -1.31
N VAL A 81 10.98 -15.59 -0.97
CA VAL A 81 11.94 -16.61 -1.43
C VAL A 81 11.54 -16.97 -2.86
N SER A 82 11.82 -16.08 -3.81
CA SER A 82 11.89 -16.25 -5.27
C SER A 82 11.54 -14.93 -5.96
N GLU A 83 12.25 -14.57 -7.05
CA GLU A 83 11.85 -13.50 -7.98
C GLU A 83 10.36 -13.62 -8.37
N SER A 84 9.84 -14.85 -8.44
CA SER A 84 8.42 -15.13 -8.72
C SER A 84 7.46 -14.63 -7.64
N SER A 85 7.82 -14.69 -6.37
CA SER A 85 6.92 -14.25 -5.30
C SER A 85 6.91 -12.71 -5.15
N ASP A 86 7.96 -12.01 -5.61
CA ASP A 86 8.03 -10.54 -5.69
C ASP A 86 7.23 -10.06 -6.89
N PHE A 87 7.35 -10.79 -8.01
CA PHE A 87 6.54 -10.58 -9.19
C PHE A 87 5.04 -10.74 -8.88
N ALA A 88 4.62 -11.86 -8.29
CA ALA A 88 3.22 -12.09 -7.93
C ALA A 88 2.67 -11.02 -6.95
N TYR A 89 3.46 -10.59 -5.96
CA TYR A 89 3.05 -9.52 -5.04
C TYR A 89 2.91 -8.16 -5.74
N ARG A 90 3.93 -7.74 -6.51
CA ARG A 90 3.90 -6.47 -7.26
C ARG A 90 2.78 -6.47 -8.31
N LEU A 91 2.57 -7.62 -8.96
CA LEU A 91 1.50 -7.81 -9.93
C LEU A 91 0.12 -7.79 -9.26
N GLY A 92 -0.02 -8.39 -8.09
CA GLY A 92 -1.25 -8.28 -7.28
C GLY A 92 -1.56 -6.84 -6.84
N MET A 93 -0.54 -6.08 -6.43
CA MET A 93 -0.67 -4.65 -6.12
C MET A 93 -1.04 -3.82 -7.36
N LEU A 94 -0.44 -4.13 -8.51
CA LEU A 94 -0.78 -3.51 -9.79
C LEU A 94 -2.22 -3.80 -10.21
N VAL A 95 -2.66 -5.06 -10.13
CA VAL A 95 -4.05 -5.48 -10.43
C VAL A 95 -5.03 -4.74 -9.54
N SER A 96 -4.76 -4.65 -8.24
CA SER A 96 -5.64 -3.99 -7.28
C SER A 96 -5.75 -2.49 -7.59
N SER A 97 -4.61 -1.82 -7.80
CA SER A 97 -4.56 -0.39 -8.13
C SER A 97 -5.25 -0.08 -9.47
N ALA A 98 -5.02 -0.91 -10.49
CA ALA A 98 -5.65 -0.76 -11.80
C ALA A 98 -7.16 -1.02 -11.76
N HIS A 99 -7.60 -1.99 -10.95
CA HIS A 99 -9.01 -2.30 -10.76
C HIS A 99 -9.74 -1.18 -10.01
N GLU A 100 -9.17 -0.67 -8.93
CA GLU A 100 -9.71 0.49 -8.20
C GLU A 100 -9.81 1.71 -9.11
N SER A 101 -8.75 2.01 -9.87
CA SER A 101 -8.75 3.10 -10.84
C SER A 101 -9.83 2.92 -11.92
N TYR A 102 -10.01 1.70 -12.44
CA TYR A 102 -11.08 1.37 -13.39
C TYR A 102 -12.47 1.66 -12.82
N LEU A 103 -12.72 1.28 -11.56
CA LEU A 103 -13.98 1.51 -10.88
C LEU A 103 -14.23 3.00 -10.63
N MET A 104 -13.20 3.78 -10.30
CA MET A 104 -13.29 5.21 -10.00
C MET A 104 -13.57 6.09 -11.23
N VAL A 105 -13.08 5.70 -12.42
CA VAL A 105 -13.27 6.51 -13.64
C VAL A 105 -14.75 6.61 -14.04
N GLY A 106 -15.54 5.55 -13.85
CA GLY A 106 -16.97 5.54 -14.20
C GLY A 106 -17.80 6.60 -13.45
N PRO A 107 -17.75 6.66 -12.10
CA PRO A 107 -18.33 7.74 -11.32
C PRO A 107 -17.84 9.13 -11.75
N VAL A 108 -16.53 9.33 -11.94
CA VAL A 108 -15.98 10.63 -12.38
C VAL A 108 -16.57 11.07 -13.72
N MET A 109 -16.67 10.15 -14.68
CA MET A 109 -17.31 10.44 -15.97
C MET A 109 -18.77 10.89 -15.79
N ARG A 110 -19.55 10.22 -14.94
CA ARG A 110 -20.95 10.61 -14.70
C ARG A 110 -21.07 11.99 -14.06
N THR A 111 -20.23 12.29 -13.06
CA THR A 111 -20.23 13.60 -12.38
C THR A 111 -19.88 14.77 -13.31
N VAL A 112 -19.21 14.49 -14.43
CA VAL A 112 -18.89 15.49 -15.47
C VAL A 112 -19.95 15.49 -16.56
N GLN A 113 -20.46 14.33 -16.95
CA GLN A 113 -21.44 14.19 -18.03
C GLN A 113 -22.80 14.80 -17.66
N GLU A 114 -23.31 14.55 -16.46
CA GLU A 114 -24.63 15.03 -16.03
C GLU A 114 -24.75 16.56 -16.18
N PRO A 115 -23.83 17.41 -15.65
CA PRO A 115 -23.90 18.85 -15.86
C PRO A 115 -23.72 19.30 -17.31
N LEU A 116 -22.93 18.58 -18.11
CA LEU A 116 -22.70 18.93 -19.52
C LEU A 116 -23.96 18.71 -20.37
N ASP A 117 -24.67 17.61 -20.11
CA ASP A 117 -25.90 17.25 -20.81
C ASP A 117 -27.06 18.18 -20.39
N GLU A 118 -27.00 18.79 -19.21
CA GLU A 118 -27.98 19.75 -18.68
C GLU A 118 -27.71 21.22 -19.09
N LEU A 119 -26.62 21.51 -19.81
CA LEU A 119 -26.32 22.88 -20.26
C LEU A 119 -27.47 23.42 -21.16
N PRO A 120 -27.94 24.67 -20.97
CA PRO A 120 -28.94 25.27 -21.84
C PRO A 120 -28.37 25.61 -23.23
N ASP A 121 -29.13 25.38 -24.30
CA ASP A 121 -28.71 25.69 -25.69
C ASP A 121 -28.52 27.19 -25.97
N GLY A 122 -29.06 28.06 -25.12
CA GLY A 122 -28.87 29.51 -25.20
C GLY A 122 -27.77 30.06 -24.28
N PHE A 123 -27.04 29.21 -23.57
CA PHE A 123 -25.96 29.64 -22.68
C PHE A 123 -24.72 30.02 -23.49
N GLU A 124 -24.23 31.24 -23.28
CA GLU A 124 -23.04 31.73 -23.95
C GLU A 124 -21.82 30.87 -23.60
N GLY A 125 -21.20 30.25 -24.60
CA GLY A 125 -20.07 29.34 -24.42
C GLY A 125 -20.46 27.88 -24.13
N ALA A 126 -21.74 27.52 -24.20
CA ALA A 126 -22.19 26.13 -24.02
C ALA A 126 -21.49 25.16 -24.97
N ASP A 127 -21.35 25.52 -26.25
CA ASP A 127 -20.73 24.66 -27.26
C ASP A 127 -19.26 24.38 -26.93
N ASN A 128 -18.50 25.40 -26.49
CA ASN A 128 -17.11 25.25 -26.09
C ASN A 128 -16.96 24.38 -24.84
N LEU A 129 -17.84 24.57 -23.84
CA LEU A 129 -17.84 23.72 -22.63
C LEU A 129 -18.18 22.27 -22.96
N ARG A 130 -19.17 22.03 -23.83
CA ARG A 130 -19.54 20.69 -24.31
C ARG A 130 -18.39 20.05 -25.09
N GLU A 131 -17.73 20.79 -25.98
CA GLU A 131 -16.59 20.28 -26.73
C GLU A 131 -15.46 19.82 -25.80
N ILE A 132 -15.01 20.68 -24.88
CA ILE A 132 -13.95 20.35 -23.92
C ILE A 132 -14.38 19.19 -23.01
N GLY A 133 -15.62 19.25 -22.52
CA GLY A 133 -16.20 18.24 -21.64
C GLY A 133 -16.28 16.87 -22.28
N TYR A 134 -16.85 16.76 -23.48
CA TYR A 134 -16.93 15.50 -24.22
C TYR A 134 -15.55 14.99 -24.63
N ASN A 135 -14.59 15.88 -24.95
CA ASN A 135 -13.20 15.49 -25.16
C ASN A 135 -12.58 14.88 -23.89
N ALA A 136 -12.78 15.47 -22.72
CA ALA A 136 -12.31 14.89 -21.46
C ALA A 136 -12.96 13.52 -21.16
N LEU A 137 -14.29 13.41 -21.36
CA LEU A 137 -15.03 12.16 -21.19
C LEU A 137 -14.53 11.05 -22.13
N ASN A 138 -14.17 11.38 -23.37
CA ASN A 138 -13.59 10.43 -24.33
C ASN A 138 -12.21 9.91 -23.88
N HIS A 139 -11.36 10.78 -23.32
CA HIS A 139 -10.08 10.36 -22.75
C HIS A 139 -10.27 9.47 -21.52
N LEU A 140 -11.19 9.82 -20.62
CA LEU A 140 -11.53 8.99 -19.46
C LEU A 140 -12.08 7.61 -19.87
N LYS A 141 -12.95 7.58 -20.88
CA LYS A 141 -13.46 6.32 -21.45
C LYS A 141 -12.33 5.44 -21.98
N SER A 142 -11.39 6.03 -22.71
CA SER A 142 -10.21 5.34 -23.23
C SER A 142 -9.32 4.83 -22.09
N ALA A 143 -9.02 5.66 -21.08
CA ALA A 143 -8.24 5.28 -19.91
C ALA A 143 -8.88 4.13 -19.15
N ARG A 144 -10.21 4.16 -18.93
CA ARG A 144 -10.96 3.07 -18.30
C ARG A 144 -10.82 1.77 -19.09
N LYS A 145 -10.91 1.82 -20.42
CA LYS A 145 -10.70 0.64 -21.27
C LYS A 145 -9.30 0.05 -21.08
N THR A 146 -8.26 0.89 -21.14
CA THR A 146 -6.87 0.47 -20.96
C THR A 146 -6.61 -0.08 -19.55
N LEU A 147 -7.24 0.47 -18.51
CA LEU A 147 -7.16 -0.09 -17.15
C LEU A 147 -7.80 -1.48 -17.06
N ALA A 148 -8.91 -1.73 -17.75
CA ALA A 148 -9.52 -3.06 -17.81
C ALA A 148 -8.62 -4.07 -18.54
N GLU A 149 -8.01 -3.66 -19.65
CA GLU A 149 -7.01 -4.46 -20.38
C GLU A 149 -5.80 -4.79 -19.49
N LEU A 150 -5.30 -3.82 -18.73
CA LEU A 150 -4.20 -4.00 -17.78
C LEU A 150 -4.56 -5.00 -16.67
N VAL A 151 -5.78 -4.93 -16.12
CA VAL A 151 -6.26 -5.90 -15.12
C VAL A 151 -6.33 -7.31 -15.71
N SER A 152 -6.85 -7.46 -16.93
CA SER A 152 -6.93 -8.76 -17.61
C SER A 152 -5.54 -9.34 -17.86
N ALA A 153 -4.65 -8.56 -18.49
CA ALA A 153 -3.29 -8.99 -18.81
C ALA A 153 -2.50 -9.37 -17.55
N SER A 154 -2.64 -8.59 -16.47
CA SER A 154 -1.95 -8.86 -15.21
C SER A 154 -2.47 -10.13 -14.52
N ARG A 155 -3.78 -10.43 -14.60
CA ARG A 155 -4.33 -11.70 -14.09
C ARG A 155 -3.88 -12.90 -14.92
N ASP A 156 -3.82 -12.77 -16.24
CA ASP A 156 -3.34 -13.84 -17.12
C ASP A 156 -1.87 -14.16 -16.85
N SER A 157 -1.05 -13.15 -16.52
CA SER A 157 0.34 -13.34 -16.11
C SER A 157 0.47 -14.08 -14.78
N LEU A 158 -0.43 -13.87 -13.81
CA LEU A 158 -0.46 -14.64 -12.55
C LEU A 158 -0.85 -16.11 -12.74
N GLN A 159 -1.62 -16.45 -13.80
CA GLN A 159 -2.05 -17.84 -14.06
C GLN A 159 -1.00 -18.68 -14.79
N ARG A 160 0.02 -18.05 -15.37
CA ARG A 160 1.08 -18.72 -16.14
C ARG A 160 2.35 -19.00 -15.34
N GLU A 161 2.40 -18.50 -14.11
CA GLU A 161 3.48 -18.74 -13.13
C GLU A 161 3.13 -19.90 -12.20
#